data_AF-A0A9E3JAS3-F1
#
_entry.id   AF-A0A9E3JAS3-F1
#
_cell.length_a   1.000
_cell.length_b   1.000
_cell.length_c   1.000
_cell.angle_alpha   90.00
_cell.angle_beta   90.00
_cell.angle_gamma   90.00
#
_symmetry.space_group_name_H-M   'P 1'
#
loop_
_entity.id
_entity.type
_entity.pdbx_description
1 polymer ?
#
loop_
_entity_poly.entity_id
_entity_poly.type
_entity_poly.pdbx_seq_one_letter_code
_entity_poly.pdbx_strand_id
1 'polypeptide(L)' 'TSRARIWRGLTQEDAVSRTMHEHRAIVAALRDRYGEAARSWATVHIASVEQWLRSTL' A
#
# COMPACT_ATOMS: atom_id res chain seq x y z
N THR A 1 8.90 5.89 17.69
CA THR A 1 8.83 6.88 16.58
C THR A 1 7.43 6.86 15.99
N SER A 2 6.97 7.96 15.36
CA SER A 2 5.60 8.06 14.81
C SER A 2 5.24 6.94 13.84
N ARG A 3 6.22 6.46 13.06
CA ARG A 3 6.11 5.29 12.17
C ARG A 3 5.68 4.01 12.91
N ALA A 4 6.15 3.79 14.13
CA ALA A 4 5.77 2.62 14.93
C ALA A 4 4.35 2.72 15.52
N ARG A 5 3.80 3.93 15.72
CA ARG A 5 2.39 4.13 16.11
C ARG A 5 1.45 3.99 14.92
N ILE A 6 1.84 4.53 13.76
CA ILE A 6 1.15 4.33 12.47
C ILE A 6 1.05 2.83 12.16
N TRP A 7 2.15 2.09 12.30
CA TRP A 7 2.19 0.64 12.10
C TRP A 7 1.29 -0.13 13.08
N ARG A 8 1.10 0.38 14.31
CA ARG A 8 0.22 -0.24 15.32
C ARG A 8 -1.26 0.11 15.14
N GLY A 9 -1.60 1.18 14.41
CA GLY A 9 -2.98 1.45 13.94
C GLY A 9 -3.32 0.69 12.66
N LEU A 10 -2.31 0.37 11.84
CA LEU A 10 -2.41 -0.45 10.63
C LEU A 10 -2.60 -1.95 10.89
N THR A 11 -2.45 -2.44 12.12
CA THR A 11 -2.64 -3.87 12.45
C THR A 11 -4.11 -4.34 12.42
N GLN A 12 -5.03 -3.57 11.83
CA GLN A 12 -6.22 -4.19 11.25
C GLN A 12 -5.69 -5.22 10.24
N GLU A 13 -5.83 -6.52 10.50
CA GLU A 13 -5.16 -7.59 9.73
C GLU A 13 -5.31 -7.43 8.20
N ASP A 14 -6.45 -6.89 7.77
CA ASP A 14 -6.74 -6.56 6.37
C ASP A 14 -5.85 -5.46 5.79
N ALA A 15 -5.51 -4.43 6.56
CA ALA A 15 -4.71 -3.30 6.07
C ALA A 15 -3.27 -3.74 5.78
N VAL A 16 -2.65 -4.55 6.65
CA VAL A 16 -1.31 -5.11 6.40
C VAL A 16 -1.33 -6.06 5.19
N SER A 17 -2.31 -6.95 5.12
CA SER A 17 -2.44 -7.90 4.01
C SER A 17 -2.59 -7.17 2.67
N ARG A 18 -3.45 -6.14 2.61
CA ARG A 18 -3.66 -5.30 1.43
C ARG A 18 -2.40 -4.54 1.02
N THR A 19 -1.72 -3.87 1.94
CA THR A 19 -0.48 -3.15 1.65
C THR A 19 0.59 -4.08 1.09
N MET A 20 0.73 -5.29 1.65
CA MET A 20 1.68 -6.29 1.14
C MET A 20 1.30 -6.81 -0.24
N HIS A 21 0.00 -6.98 -0.53
CA HIS A 21 -0.49 -7.36 -1.85
C HIS A 21 -0.14 -6.29 -2.90
N GLU A 22 -0.46 -5.03 -2.62
CA GLU A 22 -0.19 -3.89 -3.51
C GLU A 22 1.31 -3.76 -3.82
N HIS A 23 2.18 -3.84 -2.80
CA HIS A 23 3.62 -3.80 -3.00
C HIS A 23 4.13 -4.94 -3.89
N ARG A 24 3.62 -6.16 -3.71
CA ARG A 24 4.00 -7.30 -4.55
C ARG A 24 3.58 -7.08 -6.00
N ALA A 25 2.42 -6.48 -6.24
CA ALA A 25 1.94 -6.19 -7.58
C ALA A 25 2.80 -5.12 -8.29
N ILE A 26 3.24 -4.09 -7.58
CA ILE A 26 4.21 -3.10 -8.10
C ILE A 26 5.52 -3.80 -8.49
N VAL A 27 6.07 -4.62 -7.59
CA VAL A 27 7.33 -5.34 -7.85
C VAL A 27 7.20 -6.32 -9.02
N ALA A 28 6.07 -7.00 -9.16
CA ALA A 28 5.80 -7.87 -10.29
C ALA A 28 5.78 -7.09 -11.61
N ALA A 29 5.03 -5.98 -11.69
CA ALA A 29 4.98 -5.14 -12.88
C ALA A 29 6.36 -4.57 -13.26
N LEU A 30 7.17 -4.18 -12.27
CA LEU A 30 8.54 -3.72 -12.51
C LEU A 30 9.45 -4.84 -13.04
N ARG A 31 9.33 -6.06 -12.53
CA ARG A 31 10.08 -7.24 -13.02
C ARG A 31 9.72 -7.54 -14.47
N ASP A 32 8.45 -7.45 -14.80
CA ASP A 32 7.93 -7.66 -16.16
C ASP A 32 8.19 -6.47 -17.10
N ARG A 33 8.88 -5.43 -16.61
CA ARG A 33 9.15 -4.17 -17.33
C ARG A 33 7.88 -3.46 -17.82
N TYR A 34 6.74 -3.73 -17.20
CA TYR A 34 5.47 -3.11 -17.57
C TYR A 34 5.24 -1.82 -16.76
N GLY A 35 5.79 -0.71 -17.28
CA GLY A 35 5.82 0.57 -16.57
C GLY A 35 4.44 1.18 -16.27
N GLU A 36 3.48 1.02 -17.17
CA GLU A 36 2.10 1.50 -16.95
C GLU A 36 1.43 0.73 -15.80
N ALA A 37 1.52 -0.60 -15.80
CA ALA A 37 0.99 -1.42 -14.72
C ALA A 37 1.63 -1.07 -13.36
N ALA A 38 2.95 -0.84 -13.32
CA ALA A 38 3.63 -0.43 -12.09
C ALA A 38 3.12 0.92 -11.57
N ARG A 39 2.87 1.88 -12.48
CA ARG A 39 2.30 3.19 -12.12
C ARG A 39 0.88 3.06 -11.59
N SER A 40 0.03 2.26 -12.25
CA SER A 40 -1.34 2.03 -11.81
C SER A 40 -1.40 1.40 -10.42
N TRP A 41 -0.56 0.39 -10.15
CA TRP A 41 -0.47 -0.21 -8.82
C TRP A 41 0.07 0.75 -7.76
N ALA A 42 1.00 1.63 -8.11
CA ALA A 42 1.48 2.68 -7.21
C ALA A 42 0.35 3.68 -6.86
N THR A 43 -0.50 4.05 -7.82
CA THR A 43 -1.66 4.90 -7.55
C THR A 43 -2.65 4.23 -6.60
N VAL A 44 -2.95 2.94 -6.81
CA VAL A 44 -3.82 2.16 -5.89
C VAL A 44 -3.23 2.16 -4.49
N HIS A 45 -1.93 1.89 -4.35
CA HIS A 45 -1.25 1.89 -3.06
C HIS A 45 -1.38 3.23 -2.32
N ILE A 46 -1.13 4.35 -3.01
CA ILE A 46 -1.26 5.69 -2.41
C ILE A 46 -2.71 5.94 -1.97
N ALA A 47 -3.68 5.66 -2.84
CA ALA A 47 -5.09 5.84 -2.53
C ALA A 47 -5.53 5.00 -1.32
N SER A 48 -5.08 3.74 -1.21
CA SER A 48 -5.35 2.88 -0.05
C SER A 48 -4.79 3.46 1.25
N VAL A 49 -3.57 4.01 1.23
CA VAL A 49 -2.96 4.65 2.41
C VAL A 49 -3.70 5.93 2.78
N GLU A 50 -4.06 6.76 1.81
CA GLU A 50 -4.85 7.99 2.04
C GLU A 50 -6.23 7.69 2.62
N GLN A 51 -6.89 6.63 2.14
CA GLN A 51 -8.18 6.20 2.67
C GLN A 51 -8.06 5.75 4.13
N TRP A 52 -7.04 4.96 4.46
CA TRP A 52 -6.79 4.53 5.84
C TRP A 52 -6.48 5.70 6.77
N LEU A 53 -5.67 6.66 6.31
CA LEU A 53 -5.40 7.88 7.08
C LEU A 53 -6.68 8.67 7.37
N ARG A 54 -7.56 8.80 6.37
CA ARG A 54 -8.85 9.50 6.52
C ARG A 54 -9.82 8.79 7.47
N SER A 55 -9.76 7.46 7.58
CA SER A 55 -10.62 6.71 8.50
C SER A 55 -10.10 6.67 9.94
N THR A 56 -8.84 7.07 10.17
CA THR A 56 -8.14 6.92 11.46
C THR A 56 -7.83 8.26 12.13
N LEU A 57 -8.02 9.38 11.42
CA LEU A 57 -7.85 10.76 11.88
C LEU A 57 -9.20 11.48 11.94
#